data_AF-A0A3N0CHK7-F1
#
_entry.id   AF-A0A3N0CHK7-F1
#
_cell.length_a   1.000
_cell.length_b   1.000
_cell.length_c   1.000
_cell.angle_alpha   90.00
_cell.angle_beta   90.00
_cell.angle_gamma   90.00
#
_symmetry.space_group_name_H-M   'P 1'
#
loop_
_entity.id
_entity.type
_entity.pdbx_description
1 polymer ?
#
loop_
_entity_poly.entity_id
_entity_poly.type
_entity_poly.pdbx_seq_one_letter_code
_entity_poly.pdbx_strand_id
1 'polypeptide(L)'
;MDVLMTSTNVTTDELGTCTTSVDVRVQQRDTGGSLGDTWCARSWANGRCDRFRVRVDTGTIAAYATNVNFEIRHTICHEIGHTVGLWHYGHGDPYTVSADSGGGNNCMRSGVWDSGASWTRVYGVHDIAAINSNW
;
A
#
# COMPACT_ATOMS: atom_id res chain seq x y z
N MET A 1 -21.33 -8.22 -0.32
CA MET A 1 -20.17 -9.12 -0.51
C MET A 1 -19.08 -8.62 0.40
N ASP A 2 -18.91 -9.25 1.57
CA ASP A 2 -17.92 -8.88 2.60
C ASP A 2 -16.57 -9.55 2.31
N VAL A 3 -15.89 -9.13 1.23
CA VAL A 3 -14.66 -9.80 0.79
C VAL A 3 -13.43 -9.37 1.60
N LEU A 4 -13.47 -8.24 2.31
CA LEU A 4 -12.31 -7.70 3.04
C LEU A 4 -12.47 -7.53 4.56
N MET A 5 -13.65 -7.76 5.14
CA MET A 5 -13.91 -7.35 6.54
C MET A 5 -13.32 -8.23 7.64
N THR A 6 -12.69 -9.38 7.34
CA THR A 6 -12.27 -10.32 8.40
C THR A 6 -10.80 -10.73 8.41
N SER A 7 -9.96 -10.41 7.41
CA SER A 7 -8.60 -11.00 7.43
C SER A 7 -7.50 -10.35 6.59
N THR A 8 -7.51 -9.05 6.32
CA THR A 8 -6.27 -8.40 5.83
C THR A 8 -5.31 -8.15 7.00
N ASN A 9 -4.98 -9.21 7.74
CA ASN A 9 -3.96 -9.17 8.79
C ASN A 9 -2.65 -9.60 8.15
N VAL A 10 -1.82 -8.63 7.74
CA VAL A 10 -0.51 -8.88 7.14
C VAL A 10 0.51 -9.19 8.26
N THR A 11 0.21 -10.19 9.10
CA THR A 11 1.06 -10.62 10.23
C THR A 11 2.11 -11.66 9.88
N THR A 12 2.01 -12.24 8.69
CA THR A 12 2.88 -13.30 8.21
C THR A 12 3.55 -12.87 6.92
N ASP A 13 4.88 -12.84 6.94
CA ASP A 13 5.77 -12.62 5.81
C ASP A 13 6.36 -13.96 5.36
N GLU A 14 5.96 -14.44 4.18
CA GLU A 14 6.58 -15.60 3.55
C GLU A 14 7.40 -15.15 2.33
N LEU A 15 8.72 -15.38 2.39
CA LEU A 15 9.62 -15.14 1.27
C LEU A 15 9.48 -16.29 0.25
N GLY A 16 8.55 -16.14 -0.71
CA GLY A 16 8.31 -17.10 -1.79
C GLY A 16 8.98 -16.74 -3.11
N THR A 17 9.24 -17.73 -3.96
CA THR A 17 9.59 -17.49 -5.37
C THR A 17 8.38 -17.00 -6.15
N CYS A 18 8.59 -16.08 -7.10
CA CYS A 18 7.49 -15.60 -7.93
C CYS A 18 6.99 -16.71 -8.86
N THR A 19 5.81 -17.25 -8.57
CA THR A 19 5.12 -18.21 -9.43
C THR A 19 4.10 -17.50 -10.34
N THR A 20 3.43 -18.26 -11.21
CA THR A 20 2.33 -17.76 -12.04
C THR A 20 1.07 -17.40 -11.24
N SER A 21 1.02 -17.71 -9.95
CA SER A 21 -0.10 -17.43 -9.04
C SER A 21 0.14 -16.22 -8.13
N VAL A 22 1.19 -15.42 -8.39
CA VAL A 22 1.46 -14.19 -7.63
C VAL A 22 0.81 -12.99 -8.31
N ASP A 23 -0.16 -12.39 -7.62
CA ASP A 23 -0.88 -11.20 -8.09
C ASP A 23 -0.12 -9.89 -7.77
N VAL A 24 0.57 -9.84 -6.62
CA VAL A 24 1.37 -8.69 -6.21
C VAL A 24 2.76 -9.16 -5.78
N ARG A 25 3.80 -8.63 -6.42
CA ARG A 25 5.20 -8.84 -6.02
C ARG A 25 5.76 -7.59 -5.36
N VAL A 26 6.12 -7.69 -4.08
CA VAL A 26 6.87 -6.67 -3.36
C VAL A 26 8.37 -6.95 -3.49
N GLN A 27 9.19 -5.93 -3.76
CA GLN A 27 10.63 -6.07 -3.86
C GLN A 27 11.35 -4.79 -3.44
N GLN A 28 12.57 -4.93 -2.92
CA GLN A 28 13.46 -3.80 -2.71
C GLN A 28 14.05 -3.35 -4.06
N ARG A 29 13.99 -2.05 -4.35
CA ARG A 29 14.63 -1.45 -5.53
C ARG A 29 14.75 0.06 -5.36
N ASP A 30 15.81 0.64 -5.93
CA ASP A 30 15.89 2.10 -6.13
C ASP A 30 14.73 2.57 -7.03
N THR A 31 14.01 3.60 -6.58
CA THR A 31 12.87 4.17 -7.30
C THR A 31 13.16 5.54 -7.93
N GLY A 32 14.36 6.10 -7.75
CA GLY A 32 14.75 7.39 -8.31
C GLY A 32 14.22 8.59 -7.54
N GLY A 33 13.99 8.45 -6.22
CA GLY A 33 13.64 9.56 -5.33
C GLY A 33 12.30 9.41 -4.58
N SER A 34 11.54 8.34 -4.83
CA SER A 34 10.35 7.99 -4.04
C SER A 34 10.70 7.00 -2.93
N LEU A 35 9.82 6.85 -1.94
CA LEU A 35 9.98 5.80 -0.91
C LEU A 35 9.54 4.43 -1.45
N GLY A 36 8.55 4.42 -2.35
CA GLY A 36 8.07 3.25 -3.06
C GLY A 36 7.40 3.63 -4.37
N ASP A 37 7.05 2.61 -5.16
CA ASP A 37 6.16 2.77 -6.30
C ASP A 37 5.37 1.48 -6.60
N THR A 38 4.25 1.66 -7.28
CA THR A 38 3.39 0.60 -7.77
C THR A 38 3.26 0.67 -9.28
N TRP A 39 3.47 -0.47 -9.93
CA TRP A 39 3.41 -0.58 -11.39
C TRP A 39 2.64 -1.82 -11.84
N CYS A 40 1.82 -1.67 -12.87
CA CYS A 40 1.12 -2.78 -13.50
C CYS A 40 2.08 -3.61 -14.37
N ALA A 41 2.50 -4.77 -13.88
CA ALA A 41 3.42 -5.66 -14.59
C ALA A 41 2.75 -6.45 -15.73
N ARG A 42 1.44 -6.71 -15.61
CA ARG A 42 0.64 -7.37 -16.63
C ARG A 42 -0.80 -6.89 -16.54
N SER A 43 -1.39 -6.55 -17.67
CA SER A 43 -2.82 -6.21 -17.77
C SER A 43 -3.60 -7.28 -18.55
N TRP A 44 -4.89 -7.37 -18.24
CA TRP A 44 -5.88 -8.06 -19.04
C TRP A 44 -6.23 -7.26 -20.29
N ALA A 45 -6.88 -7.92 -21.26
CA ALA A 45 -7.28 -7.30 -22.53
C ALA A 45 -8.26 -6.11 -22.34
N ASN A 46 -9.00 -6.06 -21.23
CA ASN A 46 -9.88 -4.96 -20.88
C ASN A 46 -9.16 -3.77 -20.20
N GLY A 47 -7.82 -3.80 -20.14
CA GLY A 47 -7.01 -2.73 -19.55
C GLY A 47 -6.87 -2.80 -18.03
N ARG A 48 -7.61 -3.68 -17.34
CA ARG A 48 -7.45 -3.90 -15.90
C ARG A 48 -6.12 -4.59 -15.63
N CYS A 49 -5.42 -4.15 -14.60
CA CYS A 49 -4.20 -4.82 -14.20
C CYS A 49 -4.48 -6.22 -13.63
N ASP A 50 -3.71 -7.21 -14.06
CA ASP A 50 -3.71 -8.59 -13.58
C ASP A 50 -2.66 -8.78 -12.49
N ARG A 51 -1.45 -8.26 -12.72
CA ARG A 51 -0.32 -8.46 -11.80
C ARG A 51 0.43 -7.17 -11.56
N PHE A 52 0.79 -6.91 -10.32
CA PHE A 52 1.47 -5.72 -9.88
C PHE A 52 2.89 -6.00 -9.40
N ARG A 53 3.74 -4.98 -9.56
CA ARG A 53 5.02 -4.86 -8.88
C ARG A 53 4.94 -3.67 -7.94
N VAL A 54 5.20 -3.94 -6.67
CA VAL A 54 5.44 -2.95 -5.64
C VAL A 54 6.95 -2.90 -5.40
N ARG A 55 7.54 -1.72 -5.49
CA ARG A 55 8.95 -1.48 -5.20
C ARG A 55 9.08 -0.61 -3.97
N VAL A 56 10.05 -0.93 -3.13
CA VAL A 56 10.36 -0.18 -1.90
C VAL A 56 11.82 0.22 -1.93
N ASP A 57 12.09 1.51 -1.79
CA ASP A 57 13.43 2.06 -1.72
C ASP A 57 13.90 2.16 -0.28
N THR A 58 14.44 1.05 0.22
CA THR A 58 14.96 0.99 1.60
C THR A 58 16.15 1.94 1.81
N GLY A 59 16.87 2.32 0.75
CA GLY A 59 18.00 3.25 0.84
C GLY A 59 17.52 4.67 1.09
N THR A 60 16.55 5.12 0.29
CA THR A 60 15.90 6.42 0.49
C THR A 60 15.16 6.46 1.83
N ILE A 61 14.42 5.41 2.20
CA ILE A 61 13.76 5.34 3.50
C ILE A 61 14.76 5.49 4.65
N ALA A 62 15.90 4.79 4.59
CA ALA A 62 16.93 4.89 5.62
C ALA A 62 17.56 6.29 5.75
N ALA A 63 17.47 7.12 4.71
CA ALA A 63 17.97 8.49 4.73
C ALA A 63 17.00 9.49 5.39
N TYR A 64 15.70 9.20 5.40
CA TYR A 64 14.65 10.14 5.87
C TYR A 64 13.90 9.68 7.12
N ALA A 65 13.77 8.37 7.35
CA ALA A 65 13.01 7.84 8.48
C ALA A 65 13.88 7.76 9.74
N THR A 66 13.30 8.14 10.87
CA THR A 66 13.84 7.89 12.22
C THR A 66 13.63 6.43 12.65
N ASN A 67 12.57 5.78 12.14
CA ASN A 67 12.31 4.35 12.32
C ASN A 67 12.07 3.65 10.98
N VAL A 68 13.17 3.22 10.37
CA VAL A 68 13.23 2.56 9.07
C VAL A 68 12.24 1.40 8.92
N ASN A 69 12.11 0.55 9.95
CA ASN A 69 11.24 -0.61 9.87
C ASN A 69 9.74 -0.23 9.83
N PHE A 70 9.36 0.85 10.48
CA PHE A 70 7.98 1.32 10.44
C PHE A 70 7.69 1.99 9.12
N GLU A 71 8.64 2.77 8.60
CA GLU A 71 8.47 3.41 7.30
C GLU A 71 8.43 2.39 6.14
N ILE A 72 9.24 1.33 6.18
CA ILE A 72 9.16 0.24 5.20
C ILE A 72 7.76 -0.38 5.21
N ARG A 73 7.19 -0.64 6.40
CA ARG A 73 5.84 -1.21 6.50
C ARG A 73 4.77 -0.24 6.01
N HIS A 74 4.88 1.03 6.38
CA HIS A 74 3.99 2.09 5.90
C HIS A 74 4.02 2.16 4.37
N THR A 75 5.21 2.26 3.78
CA THR A 75 5.39 2.33 2.33
C THR A 75 4.84 1.09 1.64
N ILE A 76 5.07 -0.12 2.16
CA ILE A 76 4.48 -1.34 1.60
C ILE A 76 2.95 -1.29 1.64
N CYS A 77 2.36 -0.86 2.75
CA CYS A 77 0.90 -0.74 2.88
C CYS A 77 0.32 0.29 1.90
N HIS A 78 1.00 1.43 1.74
CA HIS A 78 0.67 2.49 0.79
C HIS A 78 0.64 1.97 -0.65
N GLU A 79 1.74 1.33 -1.07
CA GLU A 79 1.89 0.84 -2.43
C GLU A 79 0.95 -0.34 -2.73
N ILE A 80 0.73 -1.25 -1.77
CA ILE A 80 -0.30 -2.29 -1.93
C ILE A 80 -1.68 -1.67 -2.12
N GLY A 81 -1.99 -0.56 -1.45
CA GLY A 81 -3.28 0.13 -1.62
C GLY A 81 -3.51 0.60 -3.06
N HIS A 82 -2.46 1.07 -3.74
CA HIS A 82 -2.53 1.42 -5.15
C HIS A 82 -2.88 0.23 -6.05
N THR A 83 -2.50 -1.00 -5.67
CA THR A 83 -2.85 -2.21 -6.45
C THR A 83 -4.36 -2.52 -6.46
N VAL A 84 -5.08 -2.05 -5.44
CA VAL A 84 -6.53 -2.22 -5.31
C VAL A 84 -7.32 -0.94 -5.65
N GLY A 85 -6.64 0.04 -6.25
CA GLY A 85 -7.26 1.25 -6.80
C GLY A 85 -7.43 2.38 -5.78
N LEU A 86 -6.76 2.32 -4.63
CA LEU A 86 -6.73 3.45 -3.70
C LEU A 86 -5.81 4.56 -4.23
N TRP A 87 -6.16 5.81 -3.95
CA TRP A 87 -5.39 6.99 -4.28
C TRP A 87 -4.83 7.64 -3.02
N HIS A 88 -3.89 8.57 -3.19
CA HIS A 88 -3.44 9.41 -2.09
C HIS A 88 -4.62 10.22 -1.53
N TYR A 89 -4.64 10.40 -0.21
CA TYR A 89 -5.56 11.35 0.40
C TYR A 89 -5.41 12.76 -0.17
N GLY A 90 -6.55 13.38 -0.52
CA GLY A 90 -6.59 14.74 -1.07
C GLY A 90 -6.18 14.87 -2.53
N HIS A 91 -5.89 13.77 -3.25
CA HIS A 91 -5.55 13.80 -4.67
C HIS A 91 -6.38 12.81 -5.49
N GLY A 92 -7.63 13.16 -5.76
CA GLY A 92 -8.58 12.32 -6.53
C GLY A 92 -9.41 11.36 -5.68
N ASP A 93 -9.09 11.24 -4.39
CA ASP A 93 -9.97 10.63 -3.40
C ASP A 93 -11.20 11.54 -3.16
N PRO A 94 -12.45 11.03 -3.35
CA PRO A 94 -13.66 11.82 -3.07
C PRO A 94 -13.78 12.24 -1.61
N TYR A 95 -13.00 11.65 -0.71
CA TYR A 95 -12.98 11.95 0.71
C TYR A 95 -11.75 12.80 1.05
N THR A 96 -11.89 14.11 0.87
CA THR A 96 -10.86 15.12 1.20
C THR A 96 -10.52 15.19 2.70
N VAL A 97 -11.34 14.56 3.55
CA VAL A 97 -11.18 14.41 5.00
C VAL A 97 -11.92 13.14 5.45
N SER A 98 -11.20 12.02 5.59
CA SER A 98 -11.70 10.82 6.27
C SER A 98 -11.64 11.00 7.79
N ALA A 99 -12.49 10.32 8.57
CA ALA A 99 -12.31 10.22 10.02
C ALA A 99 -10.92 9.66 10.41
N ASP A 100 -10.27 8.92 9.49
CA ASP A 100 -8.89 8.44 9.62
C ASP A 100 -7.83 9.51 9.26
N SER A 101 -8.20 10.55 8.48
CA SER A 101 -7.31 11.68 8.15
C SER A 101 -6.99 12.56 9.36
N GLY A 102 -7.86 12.56 10.38
CA GLY A 102 -7.64 13.21 11.67
C GLY A 102 -6.88 12.36 12.70
N GLY A 103 -6.71 11.05 12.45
CA GLY A 103 -6.17 10.07 13.40
C GLY A 103 -4.71 9.67 13.20
N GLY A 104 -4.05 10.17 12.16
CA GLY A 104 -2.60 9.97 11.95
C GLY A 104 -2.19 8.62 11.35
N ASN A 105 -3.13 7.68 11.19
CA ASN A 105 -2.85 6.25 11.09
C ASN A 105 -3.55 5.65 9.85
N ASN A 106 -3.05 5.95 8.65
CA ASN A 106 -3.63 5.47 7.40
C ASN A 106 -2.52 5.16 6.37
N CYS A 107 -2.66 4.03 5.68
CA CYS A 107 -1.68 3.56 4.71
C CYS A 107 -1.57 4.42 3.44
N MET A 108 -2.62 5.11 3.01
CA MET A 108 -2.63 5.92 1.78
C MET A 108 -2.10 7.34 1.95
N ARG A 109 -1.37 7.60 3.04
CA ARG A 109 -0.88 8.92 3.37
C ARG A 109 0.52 9.12 2.79
N SER A 110 0.69 10.16 1.99
CA SER A 110 2.00 10.51 1.46
C SER A 110 2.96 11.03 2.54
N GLY A 111 4.25 10.80 2.34
CA GLY A 111 5.33 11.25 3.21
C GLY A 111 5.81 10.17 4.18
N VAL A 112 6.73 10.55 5.07
CA VAL A 112 7.29 9.66 6.09
C VAL A 112 6.35 9.59 7.30
N TRP A 113 5.93 8.39 7.66
CA TRP A 113 5.01 8.06 8.76
C TRP A 113 5.53 6.86 9.56
N ASP A 114 6.64 7.09 10.25
CA ASP A 114 7.45 6.05 10.89
C ASP A 114 7.17 5.83 12.39
N SER A 115 6.06 6.37 12.90
CA SER A 115 5.72 6.37 14.34
C SER A 115 4.68 5.33 14.79
N GLY A 116 4.05 4.57 13.89
CA GLY A 116 2.99 3.62 14.29
C GLY A 116 3.05 2.22 13.67
N ALA A 117 3.17 1.22 14.54
CA ALA A 117 3.32 -0.19 14.16
C ALA A 117 2.00 -0.93 13.92
N SER A 118 0.90 -0.48 14.52
CA SER A 118 -0.38 -1.21 14.53
C SER A 118 -1.25 -0.89 13.33
N TRP A 119 -1.31 0.38 12.92
CA TRP A 119 -2.16 0.81 11.81
C TRP A 119 -1.56 0.51 10.43
N THR A 120 -0.23 0.43 10.32
CA THR A 120 0.45 0.01 9.08
C THR A 120 0.19 -1.45 8.71
N ARG A 121 -0.62 -2.17 9.50
CA ARG A 121 -1.02 -3.56 9.29
C ARG A 121 -2.50 -3.71 8.93
N VAL A 122 -3.29 -2.65 9.01
CA VAL A 122 -4.75 -2.69 8.86
C VAL A 122 -5.21 -1.46 8.10
N TYR A 123 -5.94 -1.68 7.00
CA TYR A 123 -6.62 -0.60 6.29
C TYR A 123 -7.72 0.02 7.18
N GLY A 124 -7.81 1.35 7.14
CA GLY A 124 -8.86 2.07 7.86
C GLY A 124 -10.25 1.75 7.31
N VAL A 125 -11.29 2.10 8.07
CA VAL A 125 -12.68 1.91 7.64
C VAL A 125 -12.96 2.60 6.31
N HIS A 126 -12.30 3.73 6.08
CA HIS A 126 -12.37 4.48 4.85
C HIS A 126 -11.77 3.73 3.65
N ASP A 127 -10.54 3.24 3.80
CA ASP A 127 -9.82 2.54 2.74
C ASP A 127 -10.59 1.27 2.35
N ILE A 128 -11.15 0.57 3.33
CA ILE A 128 -12.02 -0.60 3.11
C ILE A 128 -13.27 -0.22 2.30
N ALA A 129 -13.93 0.89 2.65
CA ALA A 129 -15.11 1.36 1.92
C ALA A 129 -14.77 1.73 0.46
N ALA A 130 -13.64 2.40 0.24
CA ALA A 130 -13.16 2.75 -1.09
C ALA A 130 -12.84 1.50 -1.93
N ILE A 131 -12.11 0.52 -1.37
CA ILE A 131 -11.83 -0.77 -2.04
C ILE A 131 -13.14 -1.45 -2.44
N ASN A 132 -14.11 -1.53 -1.53
CA ASN A 132 -15.39 -2.19 -1.79
C ASN A 132 -16.26 -1.47 -2.84
N SER A 133 -16.00 -0.18 -3.11
CA SER A 133 -16.73 0.58 -4.14
C SER A 133 -16.20 0.36 -5.56
N ASN A 134 -15.00 -0.21 -5.71
CA ASN A 134 -14.36 -0.48 -6.99
C ASN A 134 -14.79 -1.82 -7.63
N TRP A 135 -15.62 -2.62 -6.94
CA TRP A 135 -15.98 -4.00 -7.30
C TRP A 135 -17.47 -4.28 -7.09
#